data_AF-A0A2G8L8L6-F1
#
_entry.id   AF-A0A2G8L8L6-F1
#
_cell.length_a   1.000
_cell.length_b   1.000
_cell.length_c   1.000
_cell.angle_alpha   90.00
_cell.angle_beta   90.00
_cell.angle_gamma   90.00
#
_symmetry.space_group_name_H-M   'P 1'
#
loop_
_entity.id
_entity.type
_entity.pdbx_description
1 polymer ?
#
loop_
_entity_poly.entity_id
_entity_poly.type
_entity_poly.pdbx_seq_one_letter_code
_entity_poly.pdbx_strand_id
1 'polypeptide(L)'
;MWSPPGCTNTCEPCINGGVCSDLTGLCLCPPGFSGNNCENIHGRNVFGQNAEYKCDDSGFENADGCQGAIICYPDPLGCFCPAGYKGLNCTSACERGKFGANCKQECHCANNSLCALDTGLCEDNQCEDGWRGTNCQLVDAPCLPGVYGDFCNLPCSCSDGGDACSEVEANCGHGCAVPWTGIACDEENGAGNIILTYVRVNPGQAANVTCTVIRNPLVAQSDLVLSPTGTLFTADEDARGYNQTKVVGITLEAGTEVTCSIRDTELMETIMLVPYVPGPPGTVTLTNRTETSMTIEWDKPVNLQGVIINYQLQYRPIQKSYDQQFDALEFGPKVEIANSGAHIVYQLTDLEPSTVYEIQLNSKTSAGEGEVVSITERTNLFTGLVPPFIPATIHGTETGTAVLILPALNQQYASGYYIRIKSELGQEQIKRSVDGVGNYDDNPGHYITAEVQKSEKEQSFTIGDGKEYGIYYNAPLSKDQEYQVFIGTGSKVGQDVSVVWSDPGLITEAKDANNAAFLVPTLTILAVVLLVTIVIGIILFRWYLRRKKSDPGATAAPSHVYARHIPLTTHGINAGDAEGDAYEVPKKTSFSALEKTGNCTESDGYSNGGYVEYEISNKERRK
;
A
#
# COMPACT_ATOMS: atom_id res chain seq x y z
N MET A 1 45.73 -13.79 -26.50
CA MET A 1 44.64 -14.77 -26.29
C MET A 1 45.14 -16.11 -26.75
N TRP A 2 44.68 -17.19 -26.12
CA TRP A 2 45.18 -18.56 -26.33
C TRP A 2 44.00 -19.55 -26.42
N SER A 3 44.31 -20.84 -26.66
CA SER A 3 43.38 -21.91 -27.02
C SER A 3 42.85 -21.85 -28.47
N PRO A 4 43.72 -22.04 -29.50
CA PRO A 4 43.30 -22.19 -30.89
C PRO A 4 42.44 -23.45 -31.10
N PRO A 5 41.49 -23.44 -32.05
CA PRO A 5 41.18 -22.36 -32.98
C PRO A 5 40.20 -21.30 -32.40
N GLY A 6 39.73 -21.46 -31.16
CA GLY A 6 38.69 -20.60 -30.58
C GLY A 6 39.20 -19.28 -30.02
N CYS A 7 40.47 -19.21 -29.60
CA CYS A 7 41.09 -18.06 -28.94
C CYS A 7 40.28 -17.53 -27.75
N THR A 8 39.61 -18.42 -27.01
CA THR A 8 38.63 -18.07 -25.97
C THR A 8 39.25 -17.49 -24.71
N ASN A 9 40.54 -17.73 -24.48
CA ASN A 9 41.18 -17.45 -23.21
C ASN A 9 42.09 -16.22 -23.31
N THR A 10 42.04 -15.33 -22.33
CA THR A 10 43.00 -14.22 -22.20
C THR A 10 44.33 -14.75 -21.67
N CYS A 11 45.45 -14.14 -22.09
CA CYS A 11 46.78 -14.45 -21.52
C CYS A 11 47.01 -13.64 -20.25
N GLU A 12 47.81 -14.15 -19.33
CA GLU A 12 48.43 -13.30 -18.30
C GLU A 12 49.45 -12.31 -18.94
N PRO A 13 49.73 -11.17 -18.29
CA PRO A 13 50.59 -10.12 -18.83
C PRO A 13 52.08 -10.48 -18.72
N CYS A 14 52.64 -11.06 -19.78
CA CYS A 14 54.07 -11.33 -19.89
C CYS A 14 54.90 -10.03 -19.90
N ILE A 15 55.68 -9.78 -18.85
CA ILE A 15 56.57 -8.60 -18.75
C ILE A 15 57.97 -8.90 -19.31
N ASN A 16 58.87 -7.91 -19.25
CA ASN A 16 60.25 -7.98 -19.74
C ASN A 16 60.39 -8.42 -21.22
N GLY A 17 59.32 -8.35 -22.01
CA GLY A 17 59.26 -8.81 -23.40
C GLY A 17 59.03 -10.31 -23.59
N GLY A 18 58.45 -11.00 -22.60
CA GLY A 18 57.90 -12.34 -22.77
C GLY A 18 56.74 -12.38 -23.78
N VAL A 19 56.49 -13.56 -24.35
CA VAL A 19 55.43 -13.78 -25.34
C VAL A 19 54.53 -14.92 -24.89
N CYS A 20 53.24 -14.64 -24.69
CA CYS A 20 52.24 -15.67 -24.38
C CYS A 20 52.17 -16.71 -25.51
N SER A 21 52.30 -17.99 -25.17
CA SER A 21 52.00 -19.08 -26.08
C SER A 21 50.50 -19.11 -26.38
N ASP A 22 50.13 -19.02 -27.65
CA ASP A 22 48.77 -19.20 -28.12
C ASP A 22 48.24 -20.61 -27.83
N LEU A 23 49.11 -21.63 -27.82
CA LEU A 23 48.77 -23.01 -27.51
C LEU A 23 48.52 -23.27 -26.01
N THR A 24 49.36 -22.74 -25.11
CA THR A 24 49.35 -23.12 -23.68
C THR A 24 48.92 -22.01 -22.72
N GLY A 25 48.87 -20.75 -23.16
CA GLY A 25 48.59 -19.58 -22.32
C GLY A 25 49.76 -19.09 -21.45
N LEU A 26 50.84 -19.88 -21.34
CA LEU A 26 52.02 -19.55 -20.55
C LEU A 26 52.93 -18.55 -21.26
N CYS A 27 53.60 -17.68 -20.50
CA CYS A 27 54.59 -16.75 -21.05
C CYS A 27 55.91 -17.46 -21.36
N LEU A 28 56.33 -17.42 -22.63
CA LEU A 28 57.67 -17.81 -23.06
C LEU A 28 58.63 -16.64 -22.81
N CYS A 29 59.71 -16.88 -22.07
CA CYS A 29 60.57 -15.80 -21.56
C CYS A 29 61.85 -15.60 -22.39
N PRO A 30 62.25 -14.35 -22.66
CA PRO A 30 63.50 -14.04 -23.37
C PRO A 30 64.73 -14.30 -22.46
N PRO A 31 65.95 -14.40 -23.04
CA PRO A 31 67.17 -14.61 -22.26
C PRO A 31 67.36 -13.52 -21.19
N GLY A 32 67.80 -13.94 -20.00
CA GLY A 32 67.93 -13.10 -18.81
C GLY A 32 66.69 -13.05 -17.90
N PHE A 33 65.58 -13.68 -18.29
CA PHE A 33 64.30 -13.64 -17.55
C PHE A 33 63.63 -15.02 -17.47
N SER A 34 62.88 -15.27 -16.40
CA SER A 34 62.13 -16.52 -16.18
C SER A 34 60.92 -16.30 -15.25
N GLY A 35 60.10 -17.32 -15.05
CA GLY A 35 58.90 -17.25 -14.20
C GLY A 35 57.60 -17.42 -14.99
N ASN A 36 56.47 -17.21 -14.34
CA ASN A 36 55.15 -17.41 -14.95
C ASN A 36 54.78 -16.28 -15.91
N ASN A 37 55.19 -15.04 -15.58
CA ASN A 37 55.00 -13.82 -16.36
C ASN A 37 56.34 -13.15 -16.75
N CYS A 38 57.45 -13.91 -16.67
CA CYS A 38 58.83 -13.47 -16.93
C CYS A 38 59.38 -12.43 -15.93
N GLU A 39 58.91 -12.52 -14.69
CA GLU A 39 59.17 -11.63 -13.57
C GLU A 39 60.54 -11.80 -12.89
N ASN A 40 61.15 -12.99 -12.96
CA ASN A 40 62.41 -13.27 -12.29
C ASN A 40 63.59 -12.85 -13.17
N ILE A 41 64.41 -11.94 -12.65
CA ILE A 41 65.47 -11.25 -13.41
C ILE A 41 66.83 -11.88 -13.09
N HIS A 42 67.56 -12.32 -14.13
CA HIS A 42 68.86 -12.99 -14.02
C HIS A 42 69.99 -12.32 -14.83
N GLY A 43 69.66 -11.44 -15.77
CA GLY A 43 70.64 -10.65 -16.53
C GLY A 43 71.43 -11.42 -17.60
N ARG A 44 72.50 -10.79 -18.10
CA ARG A 44 73.16 -11.13 -19.38
C ARG A 44 73.85 -12.49 -19.53
N ASN A 45 73.95 -13.30 -18.47
CA ASN A 45 74.65 -14.60 -18.50
C ASN A 45 73.72 -15.82 -18.40
N VAL A 46 72.39 -15.63 -18.27
CA VAL A 46 71.45 -16.72 -17.94
C VAL A 46 70.35 -16.82 -18.99
N PHE A 47 69.95 -18.04 -19.36
CA PHE A 47 68.88 -18.30 -20.33
C PHE A 47 68.22 -19.67 -20.11
N GLY A 48 67.18 -19.95 -20.89
CA GLY A 48 66.25 -21.07 -20.64
C GLY A 48 65.01 -20.59 -19.88
N GLN A 49 63.89 -21.30 -20.08
CA GLN A 49 62.58 -20.90 -19.56
C GLN A 49 62.53 -20.88 -18.03
N ASN A 50 63.38 -21.68 -17.37
CA ASN A 50 63.51 -21.81 -15.93
C ASN A 50 64.88 -21.29 -15.44
N ALA A 51 65.54 -20.43 -16.23
CA ALA A 51 66.89 -19.90 -15.97
C ALA A 51 67.98 -21.00 -15.81
N GLU A 52 67.80 -22.14 -16.48
CA GLU A 52 68.58 -23.36 -16.27
C GLU A 52 69.95 -23.41 -16.99
N TYR A 53 70.23 -22.50 -17.93
CA TYR A 53 71.49 -22.46 -18.69
C TYR A 53 72.29 -21.17 -18.45
N LYS A 54 73.61 -21.28 -18.58
CA LYS A 54 74.56 -20.16 -18.49
C LYS A 54 75.51 -20.14 -19.69
N CYS A 55 76.03 -18.97 -20.04
CA CYS A 55 77.02 -18.83 -21.12
C CYS A 55 78.47 -18.97 -20.63
N ASP A 56 78.73 -18.57 -19.37
CA ASP A 56 79.98 -18.86 -18.67
C ASP A 56 79.72 -19.28 -17.21
N ASP A 57 80.47 -20.27 -16.74
CA ASP A 57 80.50 -20.79 -15.37
C ASP A 57 81.57 -20.09 -14.51
N SER A 58 82.40 -19.19 -15.07
CA SER A 58 83.38 -18.41 -14.32
C SER A 58 82.70 -17.36 -13.44
N GLY A 59 82.27 -17.79 -12.25
CA GLY A 59 81.43 -17.03 -11.31
C GLY A 59 82.12 -15.88 -10.59
N PHE A 60 82.64 -14.90 -11.32
CA PHE A 60 83.04 -13.57 -10.85
C PHE A 60 82.92 -12.53 -11.98
N GLU A 61 82.81 -11.25 -11.63
CA GLU A 61 82.41 -10.13 -12.50
C GLU A 61 83.36 -9.83 -13.68
N ASN A 62 83.36 -10.67 -14.72
CA ASN A 62 83.92 -10.36 -16.05
C ASN A 62 83.01 -10.97 -17.12
N ALA A 63 82.53 -10.26 -18.13
CA ALA A 63 82.27 -8.83 -18.29
C ALA A 63 81.17 -8.67 -19.37
N ASP A 64 81.22 -9.57 -20.35
CA ASP A 64 80.41 -9.60 -21.56
C ASP A 64 79.23 -10.61 -21.48
N GLY A 65 79.31 -11.63 -20.60
CA GLY A 65 78.26 -12.66 -20.46
C GLY A 65 78.01 -13.43 -21.77
N CYS A 66 76.76 -13.54 -22.18
CA CYS A 66 76.37 -14.18 -23.44
C CYS A 66 76.67 -13.35 -24.73
N GLN A 67 77.37 -12.21 -24.65
CA GLN A 67 77.64 -11.34 -25.80
C GLN A 67 78.19 -12.10 -27.02
N GLY A 68 77.69 -11.77 -28.21
CA GLY A 68 78.01 -12.51 -29.44
C GLY A 68 77.09 -13.70 -29.73
N ALA A 69 76.38 -14.25 -28.73
CA ALA A 69 75.45 -15.36 -28.92
C ALA A 69 74.08 -14.89 -29.44
N ILE A 70 73.48 -15.71 -30.31
CA ILE A 70 72.06 -15.61 -30.70
C ILE A 70 71.36 -16.81 -30.06
N ILE A 71 70.38 -16.56 -29.20
CA ILE A 71 69.64 -17.58 -28.46
C ILE A 71 68.25 -17.70 -29.07
N CYS A 72 67.86 -18.91 -29.49
CA CYS A 72 66.61 -19.18 -30.20
C CYS A 72 65.69 -20.11 -29.40
N TYR A 73 64.43 -19.70 -29.30
CA TYR A 73 63.33 -20.46 -28.72
C TYR A 73 62.34 -20.90 -29.81
N PRO A 74 61.41 -21.83 -29.51
CA PRO A 74 60.28 -22.13 -30.37
C PRO A 74 59.43 -20.90 -30.71
N ASP A 75 58.63 -21.03 -31.77
CA ASP A 75 57.53 -20.11 -32.09
C ASP A 75 56.48 -20.14 -30.93
N PRO A 76 55.85 -19.02 -30.56
CA PRO A 76 55.91 -17.67 -31.15
C PRO A 76 57.08 -16.78 -30.70
N LEU A 77 58.00 -17.26 -29.84
CA LEU A 77 59.03 -16.42 -29.22
C LEU A 77 60.18 -16.09 -30.20
N GLY A 78 60.82 -17.11 -30.78
CA GLY A 78 61.89 -16.93 -31.79
C GLY A 78 63.28 -16.60 -31.22
N CYS A 79 64.08 -15.83 -31.97
CA CYS A 79 65.52 -15.62 -31.70
C CYS A 79 65.88 -14.21 -31.18
N PHE A 80 66.78 -14.16 -30.20
CA PHE A 80 67.19 -12.95 -29.48
C PHE A 80 68.70 -12.90 -29.23
N CYS A 81 69.23 -11.67 -29.22
CA CYS A 81 70.41 -11.37 -28.43
C CYS A 81 70.11 -11.45 -26.93
N PRO A 82 71.09 -11.81 -26.09
CA PRO A 82 70.93 -11.81 -24.63
C PRO A 82 70.58 -10.42 -24.09
N ALA A 83 70.07 -10.39 -22.86
CA ALA A 83 69.77 -9.14 -22.17
C ALA A 83 71.01 -8.22 -22.11
N GLY A 84 70.81 -6.93 -22.39
CA GLY A 84 71.89 -5.95 -22.48
C GLY A 84 72.49 -5.77 -23.88
N TYR A 85 72.14 -6.61 -24.85
CA TYR A 85 72.76 -6.64 -26.18
C TYR A 85 71.76 -6.65 -27.35
N LYS A 86 72.22 -6.14 -28.50
CA LYS A 86 71.47 -6.03 -29.77
C LYS A 86 72.39 -6.13 -31.00
N GLY A 87 71.75 -6.16 -32.18
CA GLY A 87 72.42 -6.23 -33.48
C GLY A 87 72.52 -7.66 -34.03
N LEU A 88 72.77 -7.80 -35.34
CA LEU A 88 72.73 -9.11 -36.03
C LEU A 88 73.75 -10.15 -35.54
N ASN A 89 74.75 -9.71 -34.77
CA ASN A 89 75.79 -10.53 -34.16
C ASN A 89 75.85 -10.35 -32.63
N CYS A 90 74.88 -9.66 -32.02
CA CYS A 90 74.75 -9.48 -30.57
C CYS A 90 76.00 -8.96 -29.83
N THR A 91 76.86 -8.18 -30.48
CA THR A 91 78.04 -7.56 -29.85
C THR A 91 77.83 -6.12 -29.38
N SER A 92 76.70 -5.49 -29.73
CA SER A 92 76.43 -4.08 -29.41
C SER A 92 75.56 -3.96 -28.17
N ALA A 93 75.97 -3.18 -27.18
CA ALA A 93 75.18 -2.94 -25.97
C ALA A 93 73.89 -2.12 -26.24
N CYS A 94 72.97 -2.11 -25.27
CA CYS A 94 71.79 -1.25 -25.31
C CYS A 94 72.12 0.25 -25.26
N GLU A 95 71.21 1.07 -25.78
CA GLU A 95 71.20 2.51 -25.50
C GLU A 95 70.65 2.76 -24.08
N ARG A 96 71.08 3.85 -23.42
CA ARG A 96 70.51 4.26 -22.12
C ARG A 96 69.01 4.53 -22.25
N GLY A 97 68.24 4.17 -21.21
CA GLY A 97 66.78 4.18 -21.25
C GLY A 97 66.15 2.96 -21.93
N LYS A 98 66.95 1.99 -22.39
CA LYS A 98 66.49 0.68 -22.87
C LYS A 98 67.28 -0.45 -22.23
N PHE A 99 66.61 -1.57 -22.00
CA PHE A 99 67.21 -2.75 -21.39
C PHE A 99 66.71 -4.04 -22.07
N GLY A 100 67.15 -5.19 -21.55
CA GLY A 100 66.57 -6.49 -21.88
C GLY A 100 67.03 -7.08 -23.20
N ALA A 101 66.42 -8.19 -23.60
CA ALA A 101 66.84 -8.97 -24.76
C ALA A 101 66.54 -8.26 -26.09
N ASN A 102 67.52 -8.21 -26.99
CA ASN A 102 67.53 -7.33 -28.18
C ASN A 102 67.41 -5.82 -27.85
N CYS A 103 67.50 -5.39 -26.58
CA CYS A 103 67.29 -4.02 -26.13
C CYS A 103 65.94 -3.42 -26.58
N LYS A 104 64.86 -4.22 -26.50
CA LYS A 104 63.52 -3.84 -26.99
C LYS A 104 62.67 -3.14 -25.91
N GLN A 105 62.98 -3.38 -24.65
CA GLN A 105 62.26 -2.94 -23.48
C GLN A 105 62.68 -1.50 -23.11
N GLU A 106 61.74 -0.67 -22.65
CA GLU A 106 61.99 0.71 -22.26
C GLU A 106 62.06 0.81 -20.73
N CYS A 107 62.99 1.61 -20.23
CA CYS A 107 63.11 1.83 -18.80
C CYS A 107 62.06 2.86 -18.35
N HIS A 108 61.50 2.66 -17.15
CA HIS A 108 60.60 3.60 -16.47
C HIS A 108 61.11 3.92 -15.06
N CYS A 109 62.42 4.13 -14.96
CA CYS A 109 63.05 4.67 -13.75
C CYS A 109 62.84 6.19 -13.71
N ALA A 110 62.66 6.76 -12.52
CA ALA A 110 62.62 8.21 -12.30
C ALA A 110 63.84 8.93 -12.89
N ASN A 111 64.98 8.24 -12.93
CA ASN A 111 66.11 8.59 -13.78
C ASN A 111 66.54 7.43 -14.68
N ASN A 112 65.99 7.37 -15.90
CA ASN A 112 66.33 6.39 -16.95
C ASN A 112 67.81 6.33 -17.40
N SER A 113 68.70 7.19 -16.88
CA SER A 113 70.15 7.03 -17.05
C SER A 113 70.80 6.06 -16.04
N LEU A 114 70.07 5.69 -14.97
CA LEU A 114 70.44 4.74 -13.91
C LEU A 114 69.78 3.36 -14.07
N CYS A 115 69.22 3.08 -15.24
CA CYS A 115 68.60 1.80 -15.59
C CYS A 115 69.67 0.79 -16.04
N ALA A 116 69.76 -0.36 -15.36
CA ALA A 116 70.70 -1.42 -15.70
C ALA A 116 70.31 -2.15 -16.99
N LEU A 117 71.19 -2.12 -18.01
CA LEU A 117 70.86 -2.49 -19.40
C LEU A 117 70.43 -3.95 -19.62
N ASP A 118 70.75 -4.87 -18.72
CA ASP A 118 70.39 -6.29 -18.82
C ASP A 118 69.35 -6.77 -17.80
N THR A 119 68.94 -5.92 -16.86
CA THR A 119 67.97 -6.29 -15.79
C THR A 119 66.78 -5.33 -15.69
N GLY A 120 66.93 -4.10 -16.17
CA GLY A 120 65.96 -3.02 -16.02
C GLY A 120 65.94 -2.39 -14.63
N LEU A 121 66.73 -2.90 -13.68
CA LEU A 121 66.77 -2.41 -12.30
C LEU A 121 67.24 -0.94 -12.27
N CYS A 122 66.55 -0.12 -11.49
CA CYS A 122 66.88 1.29 -11.28
C CYS A 122 67.81 1.42 -10.06
N GLU A 123 69.03 1.94 -10.22
CA GLU A 123 70.01 2.02 -9.12
C GLU A 123 69.52 2.89 -7.93
N ASP A 124 68.62 3.84 -8.19
CA ASP A 124 67.96 4.70 -7.19
C ASP A 124 66.72 4.05 -6.53
N ASN A 125 66.23 2.92 -7.06
CA ASN A 125 64.97 2.27 -6.71
C ASN A 125 63.75 3.20 -6.82
N GLN A 126 63.76 4.15 -7.76
CA GLN A 126 62.65 5.07 -8.02
C GLN A 126 62.08 4.88 -9.42
N CYS A 127 60.75 4.73 -9.51
CA CYS A 127 60.03 4.59 -10.77
C CYS A 127 59.49 5.94 -11.27
N GLU A 128 59.23 6.03 -12.57
CA GLU A 128 58.47 7.10 -13.21
C GLU A 128 57.01 7.07 -12.72
N ASP A 129 56.35 8.24 -12.63
CA ASP A 129 54.97 8.34 -12.17
C ASP A 129 54.04 7.41 -12.99
N GLY A 130 53.33 6.51 -12.31
CA GLY A 130 52.49 5.49 -12.96
C GLY A 130 53.18 4.14 -13.19
N TRP A 131 54.36 3.89 -12.62
CA TRP A 131 55.07 2.60 -12.67
C TRP A 131 55.50 2.09 -11.29
N ARG A 132 55.50 0.77 -11.11
CA ARG A 132 55.91 0.05 -9.89
C ARG A 132 56.68 -1.25 -10.19
N GLY A 133 57.13 -1.93 -9.14
CA GLY A 133 57.96 -3.15 -9.20
C GLY A 133 59.46 -2.86 -9.23
N THR A 134 60.30 -3.87 -8.96
CA THR A 134 61.74 -3.71 -8.71
C THR A 134 62.56 -3.21 -9.90
N ASN A 135 62.08 -3.42 -11.13
CA ASN A 135 62.64 -2.84 -12.36
C ASN A 135 61.67 -1.84 -13.04
N CYS A 136 60.65 -1.37 -12.31
CA CYS A 136 59.65 -0.42 -12.78
C CYS A 136 58.92 -0.82 -14.08
N GLN A 137 58.68 -2.12 -14.29
CA GLN A 137 58.01 -2.65 -15.49
C GLN A 137 56.53 -3.02 -15.28
N LEU A 138 55.99 -2.76 -14.09
CA LEU A 138 54.55 -2.91 -13.80
C LEU A 138 53.90 -1.53 -13.86
N VAL A 139 52.76 -1.40 -14.54
CA VAL A 139 51.99 -0.16 -14.51
C VAL A 139 51.30 -0.05 -13.15
N ASP A 140 51.35 1.13 -12.53
CA ASP A 140 50.65 1.45 -11.28
C ASP A 140 49.16 1.69 -11.57
N ALA A 141 48.44 0.61 -11.86
CA ALA A 141 47.01 0.56 -12.06
C ALA A 141 46.40 -0.44 -11.07
N PRO A 142 45.28 -0.11 -10.41
CA PRO A 142 44.69 -0.98 -9.40
C PRO A 142 44.22 -2.31 -10.00
N CYS A 143 44.39 -3.39 -9.25
CA CYS A 143 43.87 -4.70 -9.63
C CYS A 143 42.37 -4.67 -9.96
N LEU A 144 41.96 -5.53 -10.89
CA LEU A 144 40.55 -5.75 -11.15
C LEU A 144 39.86 -6.38 -9.92
N PRO A 145 38.58 -6.07 -9.67
CA PRO A 145 37.79 -6.76 -8.64
C PRO A 145 37.88 -8.28 -8.82
N GLY A 146 38.17 -9.02 -7.74
CA GLY A 146 38.36 -10.48 -7.74
C GLY A 146 39.79 -10.98 -7.62
N VAL A 147 40.81 -10.13 -7.76
CA VAL A 147 42.23 -10.53 -7.78
C VAL A 147 43.16 -9.59 -7.01
N TYR A 148 44.26 -10.14 -6.47
CA TYR A 148 45.26 -9.43 -5.70
C TYR A 148 46.70 -9.88 -6.04
N GLY A 149 47.68 -9.34 -5.30
CA GLY A 149 49.11 -9.61 -5.47
C GLY A 149 49.77 -8.75 -6.55
N ASP A 150 51.10 -8.75 -6.62
CA ASP A 150 51.89 -7.82 -7.46
C ASP A 150 51.49 -7.80 -8.95
N PHE A 151 50.95 -8.91 -9.46
CA PHE A 151 50.54 -9.10 -10.86
C PHE A 151 49.02 -9.20 -11.05
N CYS A 152 48.21 -8.97 -10.01
CA CYS A 152 46.75 -9.07 -10.04
C CYS A 152 46.23 -10.40 -10.60
N ASN A 153 46.86 -11.52 -10.22
CA ASN A 153 46.55 -12.86 -10.71
C ASN A 153 46.26 -13.88 -9.60
N LEU A 154 46.39 -13.51 -8.32
CA LEU A 154 45.97 -14.34 -7.20
C LEU A 154 44.46 -14.13 -6.95
N PRO A 155 43.60 -15.17 -7.01
CA PRO A 155 42.16 -15.02 -6.78
C PRO A 155 41.84 -14.97 -5.28
N CYS A 156 40.91 -14.11 -4.88
CA CYS A 156 40.44 -13.99 -3.49
C CYS A 156 39.04 -14.58 -3.31
N SER A 157 38.78 -15.22 -2.15
CA SER A 157 37.48 -15.86 -1.85
C SER A 157 36.71 -15.16 -0.72
N CYS A 158 36.46 -13.85 -0.85
CA CYS A 158 35.69 -13.08 0.14
C CYS A 158 34.20 -13.48 0.18
N SER A 159 33.56 -13.28 1.34
CA SER A 159 32.13 -13.58 1.57
C SER A 159 31.17 -12.88 0.61
N ASP A 160 31.47 -11.64 0.21
CA ASP A 160 30.61 -10.82 -0.66
C ASP A 160 30.84 -11.08 -2.17
N GLY A 161 31.69 -12.05 -2.50
CA GLY A 161 32.21 -12.29 -3.85
C GLY A 161 33.60 -11.68 -4.07
N GLY A 162 34.16 -11.89 -5.26
CA GLY A 162 35.53 -11.46 -5.58
C GLY A 162 35.76 -9.95 -5.46
N ASP A 163 34.73 -9.14 -5.68
CA ASP A 163 34.85 -7.69 -5.78
C ASP A 163 35.24 -6.97 -4.46
N ALA A 164 35.44 -7.73 -3.37
CA ALA A 164 35.64 -7.22 -2.01
C ALA A 164 37.09 -7.27 -1.48
N CYS A 165 38.06 -7.85 -2.20
CA CYS A 165 39.48 -7.81 -1.80
C CYS A 165 40.21 -6.56 -2.32
N SER A 166 41.20 -6.07 -1.55
CA SER A 166 41.96 -4.85 -1.83
C SER A 166 43.46 -5.10 -1.87
N GLU A 167 44.15 -4.49 -2.84
CA GLU A 167 45.51 -4.82 -3.27
C GLU A 167 46.60 -4.70 -2.19
N VAL A 168 46.41 -3.85 -1.17
CA VAL A 168 47.47 -3.51 -0.19
C VAL A 168 47.57 -4.52 0.98
N GLU A 169 46.47 -5.17 1.36
CA GLU A 169 46.44 -6.12 2.50
C GLU A 169 45.64 -7.41 2.22
N ALA A 170 45.00 -7.54 1.04
CA ALA A 170 44.09 -8.63 0.65
C ALA A 170 42.86 -8.87 1.57
N ASN A 171 42.74 -8.09 2.64
CA ASN A 171 41.79 -8.21 3.75
C ASN A 171 40.32 -8.11 3.30
N CYS A 172 39.64 -9.26 3.21
CA CYS A 172 38.20 -9.34 2.96
C CYS A 172 37.40 -8.73 4.12
N GLY A 173 36.79 -7.56 3.91
CA GLY A 173 36.15 -6.77 4.98
C GLY A 173 34.99 -7.45 5.74
N HIS A 174 34.37 -8.48 5.16
CA HIS A 174 33.34 -9.33 5.81
C HIS A 174 33.77 -10.81 5.94
N GLY A 175 35.08 -11.07 5.91
CA GLY A 175 35.68 -12.40 6.06
C GLY A 175 35.60 -13.27 4.80
N CYS A 176 35.96 -14.55 4.98
CA CYS A 176 36.09 -15.52 3.90
C CYS A 176 34.81 -16.31 3.62
N ALA A 177 34.55 -16.57 2.34
CA ALA A 177 33.58 -17.55 1.91
C ALA A 177 34.05 -18.96 2.35
N VAL A 178 33.20 -19.71 3.04
CA VAL A 178 33.53 -21.06 3.52
C VAL A 178 33.74 -22.00 2.31
N PRO A 179 34.88 -22.73 2.18
CA PRO A 179 35.75 -23.24 3.24
C PRO A 179 37.08 -22.49 3.46
N TRP A 180 37.27 -21.32 2.86
CA TRP A 180 38.55 -20.60 2.83
C TRP A 180 38.91 -19.88 4.13
N THR A 181 40.21 -19.62 4.34
CA THR A 181 40.77 -18.85 5.45
C THR A 181 42.03 -18.10 5.04
N GLY A 182 42.79 -17.56 6.00
CA GLY A 182 43.90 -16.65 5.74
C GLY A 182 43.39 -15.21 5.54
N ILE A 183 44.32 -14.26 5.41
CA ILE A 183 43.97 -12.83 5.27
C ILE A 183 43.37 -12.55 3.89
N ALA A 184 43.82 -13.28 2.85
CA ALA A 184 43.36 -13.15 1.46
C ALA A 184 42.24 -14.16 1.07
N CYS A 185 41.82 -15.01 2.01
CA CYS A 185 40.83 -16.08 1.77
C CYS A 185 41.28 -17.08 0.67
N ASP A 186 42.52 -17.53 0.82
CA ASP A 186 43.29 -18.41 -0.06
C ASP A 186 43.82 -19.68 0.65
N GLU A 187 43.88 -19.67 1.99
CA GLU A 187 44.30 -20.81 2.82
C GLU A 187 43.14 -21.80 3.09
N GLU A 188 43.46 -23.05 3.43
CA GLU A 188 42.48 -24.06 3.85
C GLU A 188 42.29 -24.10 5.37
N ASN A 189 41.07 -23.89 5.86
CA ASN A 189 40.77 -24.00 7.30
C ASN A 189 40.52 -25.44 7.78
N GLY A 190 40.47 -26.42 6.86
CA GLY A 190 40.15 -27.84 7.12
C GLY A 190 38.71 -28.14 7.56
N ALA A 191 38.02 -27.15 8.16
CA ALA A 191 36.70 -27.24 8.77
C ALA A 191 35.59 -27.61 7.78
N GLY A 192 35.57 -27.02 6.58
CA GLY A 192 34.46 -27.19 5.63
C GLY A 192 33.15 -26.58 6.13
N ASN A 193 32.03 -26.95 5.49
CA ASN A 193 30.68 -26.61 5.94
C ASN A 193 29.72 -27.78 5.68
N ILE A 194 28.68 -27.93 6.51
CA ILE A 194 27.56 -28.84 6.28
C ILE A 194 26.27 -28.02 6.23
N ILE A 195 25.72 -27.87 5.03
CA ILE A 195 24.44 -27.22 4.79
C ILE A 195 23.36 -28.30 4.82
N LEU A 196 22.57 -28.34 5.90
CA LEU A 196 21.46 -29.28 6.06
C LEU A 196 20.13 -28.58 5.78
N THR A 197 19.44 -29.01 4.72
CA THR A 197 18.15 -28.45 4.29
C THR A 197 17.11 -29.55 4.13
N TYR A 198 15.82 -29.21 4.23
CA TYR A 198 14.74 -30.16 4.11
C TYR A 198 13.47 -29.51 3.55
N VAL A 199 12.66 -30.31 2.86
CA VAL A 199 11.28 -29.91 2.52
C VAL A 199 10.42 -30.07 3.76
N ARG A 200 9.74 -29.01 4.22
CA ARG A 200 8.80 -29.09 5.35
C ARG A 200 7.60 -29.98 4.99
N VAL A 201 7.39 -31.06 5.72
CA VAL A 201 6.24 -32.00 5.58
C VAL A 201 5.57 -32.22 6.93
N ASN A 202 4.48 -33.00 6.97
CA ASN A 202 3.80 -33.36 8.21
C ASN A 202 4.59 -34.38 9.05
N PRO A 203 4.36 -34.39 10.38
CA PRO A 203 4.58 -35.59 11.19
C PRO A 203 3.88 -36.80 10.56
N GLY A 204 4.62 -37.90 10.38
CA GLY A 204 4.17 -39.12 9.71
C GLY A 204 4.32 -39.14 8.17
N GLN A 205 4.96 -38.13 7.56
CA GLN A 205 5.22 -38.09 6.11
C GLN A 205 6.72 -38.11 5.78
N ALA A 206 7.05 -38.65 4.60
CA ALA A 206 8.41 -38.66 4.07
C ALA A 206 8.81 -37.27 3.57
N ALA A 207 9.88 -36.72 4.14
CA ALA A 207 10.54 -35.50 3.68
C ALA A 207 11.85 -35.86 2.99
N ASN A 208 12.17 -35.14 1.92
CA ASN A 208 13.52 -35.15 1.38
C ASN A 208 14.38 -34.19 2.23
N VAL A 209 15.36 -34.76 2.92
CA VAL A 209 16.46 -34.02 3.57
C VAL A 209 17.66 -34.06 2.65
N THR A 210 18.20 -32.88 2.35
CA THR A 210 19.39 -32.67 1.54
C THR A 210 20.52 -32.24 2.45
N CYS A 211 21.57 -33.06 2.52
CA CYS A 211 22.84 -32.65 3.11
C CYS A 211 23.83 -32.30 1.99
N THR A 212 24.34 -31.07 2.01
CA THR A 212 25.40 -30.61 1.11
C THR A 212 26.62 -30.26 1.95
N VAL A 213 27.74 -30.93 1.69
CA VAL A 213 29.03 -30.65 2.33
C VAL A 213 29.90 -29.86 1.36
N ILE A 214 30.40 -28.72 1.81
CA ILE A 214 31.33 -27.87 1.05
C ILE A 214 32.73 -28.03 1.67
N ARG A 215 33.67 -28.60 0.90
CA ARG A 215 35.03 -28.89 1.37
C ARG A 215 36.00 -29.10 0.21
N ASN A 216 37.21 -28.58 0.36
CA ASN A 216 38.38 -28.99 -0.41
C ASN A 216 39.30 -29.85 0.50
N PRO A 217 39.86 -30.97 0.03
CA PRO A 217 39.39 -31.76 -1.12
C PRO A 217 37.96 -32.28 -0.91
N LEU A 218 37.29 -32.59 -2.02
CA LEU A 218 35.91 -33.09 -2.05
C LEU A 218 35.72 -34.34 -1.18
N VAL A 219 34.65 -34.36 -0.38
CA VAL A 219 34.30 -35.51 0.46
C VAL A 219 33.70 -36.63 -0.38
N ALA A 220 34.10 -37.87 -0.13
CA ALA A 220 33.52 -39.04 -0.79
C ALA A 220 32.07 -39.28 -0.34
N GLN A 221 31.18 -39.61 -1.29
CA GLN A 221 29.76 -39.88 -1.05
C GLN A 221 29.50 -41.00 -0.01
N SER A 222 30.46 -41.92 0.16
CA SER A 222 30.47 -42.99 1.15
C SER A 222 30.54 -42.48 2.59
N ASP A 223 31.06 -41.26 2.80
CA ASP A 223 31.52 -40.78 4.11
C ASP A 223 30.60 -39.68 4.66
N LEU A 224 29.71 -39.11 3.83
CA LEU A 224 28.51 -38.40 4.30
C LEU A 224 27.60 -39.37 5.07
N VAL A 225 27.43 -39.15 6.36
CA VAL A 225 26.47 -39.83 7.22
C VAL A 225 25.28 -38.91 7.48
N LEU A 226 24.06 -39.44 7.36
CA LEU A 226 22.83 -38.70 7.59
C LEU A 226 21.93 -39.58 8.46
N SER A 227 21.51 -39.04 9.61
CA SER A 227 20.82 -39.75 10.68
C SER A 227 19.54 -39.00 11.09
N PRO A 228 18.38 -39.67 11.23
CA PRO A 228 18.15 -41.10 10.98
C PRO A 228 18.26 -41.46 9.49
N THR A 229 18.58 -42.72 9.20
CA THR A 229 18.71 -43.20 7.81
C THR A 229 17.36 -43.43 7.14
N GLY A 230 17.26 -43.13 5.84
CA GLY A 230 16.05 -43.30 5.04
C GLY A 230 16.33 -43.74 3.59
N THR A 231 15.33 -43.62 2.71
CA THR A 231 15.46 -44.01 1.29
C THR A 231 16.28 -42.98 0.51
N LEU A 232 17.42 -43.39 -0.05
CA LEU A 232 18.24 -42.53 -0.92
C LEU A 232 17.46 -42.18 -2.20
N PHE A 233 17.41 -40.90 -2.56
CA PHE A 233 16.73 -40.44 -3.79
C PHE A 233 17.71 -40.05 -4.89
N THR A 234 18.66 -39.16 -4.58
CA THR A 234 19.73 -38.74 -5.50
C THR A 234 21.01 -38.43 -4.75
N ALA A 235 22.12 -38.51 -5.47
CA ALA A 235 23.30 -37.71 -5.25
C ALA A 235 23.69 -37.12 -6.61
N ASP A 236 24.24 -35.91 -6.60
CA ASP A 236 24.60 -35.17 -7.81
C ASP A 236 25.94 -34.48 -7.54
N GLU A 237 26.80 -34.46 -8.56
CA GLU A 237 28.22 -34.10 -8.46
C GLU A 237 28.48 -32.90 -9.38
N ASP A 238 28.37 -31.68 -8.83
CA ASP A 238 28.58 -30.45 -9.61
C ASP A 238 30.04 -30.40 -10.10
N ALA A 239 30.20 -30.19 -11.41
CA ALA A 239 31.46 -30.28 -12.14
C ALA A 239 32.46 -29.14 -11.82
N ARG A 240 32.33 -28.51 -10.64
CA ARG A 240 33.19 -27.44 -10.10
C ARG A 240 33.86 -27.81 -8.77
N GLY A 241 33.68 -29.04 -8.27
CA GLY A 241 34.74 -29.77 -7.56
C GLY A 241 34.87 -29.65 -6.04
N TYR A 242 34.03 -28.87 -5.36
CA TYR A 242 34.17 -28.61 -3.90
C TYR A 242 32.90 -28.86 -3.07
N ASN A 243 31.82 -29.37 -3.67
CA ASN A 243 30.50 -29.56 -3.07
C ASN A 243 29.95 -30.98 -3.31
N GLN A 244 29.78 -31.75 -2.24
CA GLN A 244 29.23 -33.12 -2.25
C GLN A 244 27.80 -33.11 -1.69
N THR A 245 26.81 -33.64 -2.41
CA THR A 245 25.39 -33.56 -2.00
C THR A 245 24.70 -34.93 -1.97
N LYS A 246 23.92 -35.17 -0.91
CA LYS A 246 23.21 -36.43 -0.65
C LYS A 246 21.78 -36.17 -0.21
N VAL A 247 20.80 -36.71 -0.94
CA VAL A 247 19.36 -36.55 -0.67
C VAL A 247 18.77 -37.85 -0.14
N VAL A 248 18.17 -37.78 1.05
CA VAL A 248 17.57 -38.92 1.77
C VAL A 248 16.12 -38.60 2.12
N GLY A 249 15.21 -39.49 1.76
CA GLY A 249 13.81 -39.45 2.17
C GLY A 249 13.62 -40.09 3.53
N ILE A 250 13.19 -39.32 4.53
CA ILE A 250 12.97 -39.77 5.91
C ILE A 250 11.52 -39.49 6.30
N THR A 251 10.81 -40.48 6.86
CA THR A 251 9.52 -40.24 7.51
C THR A 251 9.74 -39.48 8.81
N LEU A 252 9.34 -38.21 8.85
CA LEU A 252 9.62 -37.32 9.98
C LEU A 252 8.50 -37.38 11.04
N GLU A 253 8.87 -37.32 12.32
CA GLU A 253 7.94 -37.07 13.43
C GLU A 253 8.20 -35.69 14.05
N ALA A 254 7.22 -35.13 14.77
CA ALA A 254 7.38 -33.81 15.39
C ALA A 254 8.50 -33.85 16.45
N GLY A 255 9.49 -32.96 16.34
CA GLY A 255 10.66 -32.97 17.21
C GLY A 255 11.71 -34.02 16.86
N THR A 256 11.65 -34.66 15.69
CA THR A 256 12.78 -35.44 15.17
C THR A 256 14.00 -34.53 15.00
N GLU A 257 15.13 -34.93 15.56
CA GLU A 257 16.44 -34.34 15.25
C GLU A 257 17.02 -35.06 14.03
N VAL A 258 17.52 -34.29 13.06
CA VAL A 258 18.22 -34.83 11.88
C VAL A 258 19.63 -34.27 11.87
N THR A 259 20.61 -35.15 11.90
CA THR A 259 22.04 -34.84 11.86
C THR A 259 22.62 -35.24 10.52
N CYS A 260 23.46 -34.39 9.93
CA CYS A 260 24.42 -34.81 8.92
C CYS A 260 25.85 -34.59 9.42
N SER A 261 26.75 -35.51 9.12
CA SER A 261 28.15 -35.48 9.53
C SER A 261 29.06 -36.13 8.50
N ILE A 262 30.36 -35.83 8.56
CA ILE A 262 31.38 -36.54 7.76
C ILE A 262 32.05 -37.57 8.67
N ARG A 263 32.12 -38.83 8.21
CA ARG A 263 32.77 -39.93 8.96
C ARG A 263 34.23 -39.56 9.29
N ASP A 264 34.67 -39.95 10.48
CA ASP A 264 36.03 -39.77 10.98
C ASP A 264 36.45 -38.28 11.11
N THR A 265 35.48 -37.38 11.26
CA THR A 265 35.66 -35.96 11.60
C THR A 265 34.73 -35.54 12.75
N GLU A 266 34.99 -34.39 13.36
CA GLU A 266 34.10 -33.75 14.34
C GLU A 266 33.03 -32.85 13.69
N LEU A 267 33.01 -32.73 12.35
CA LEU A 267 32.08 -31.85 11.65
C LEU A 267 30.69 -32.51 11.53
N MET A 268 29.72 -31.90 12.21
CA MET A 268 28.31 -32.29 12.17
C MET A 268 27.39 -31.06 12.26
N GLU A 269 26.30 -31.08 11.51
CA GLU A 269 25.20 -30.11 11.60
C GLU A 269 23.91 -30.86 11.98
N THR A 270 23.11 -30.29 12.90
CA THR A 270 21.87 -30.93 13.39
C THR A 270 20.72 -29.95 13.44
N ILE A 271 19.61 -30.31 12.77
CA ILE A 271 18.37 -29.54 12.77
C ILE A 271 17.31 -30.25 13.61
N MET A 272 16.55 -29.48 14.40
CA MET A 272 15.35 -29.96 15.09
C MET A 272 14.11 -29.62 14.27
N LEU A 273 13.28 -30.62 14.00
CA LEU A 273 12.10 -30.49 13.16
C LEU A 273 10.88 -30.01 13.97
N VAL A 274 10.86 -28.70 14.20
CA VAL A 274 9.75 -28.01 14.86
C VAL A 274 8.53 -27.93 13.92
N PRO A 275 7.34 -28.38 14.33
CA PRO A 275 6.12 -28.14 13.57
C PRO A 275 5.72 -26.66 13.71
N TYR A 276 5.46 -26.00 12.59
CA TYR A 276 5.08 -24.58 12.54
C TYR A 276 3.57 -24.40 12.38
N VAL A 277 3.05 -23.30 12.91
CA VAL A 277 1.68 -22.85 12.63
C VAL A 277 1.61 -22.23 11.23
N PRO A 278 0.51 -22.41 10.49
CA PRO A 278 0.42 -21.92 9.12
C PRO A 278 0.21 -20.40 9.08
N GLY A 279 0.53 -19.78 7.94
CA GLY A 279 0.16 -18.39 7.68
C GLY A 279 -1.36 -18.18 7.62
N PRO A 280 -1.80 -16.92 7.47
CA PRO A 280 -3.21 -16.60 7.29
C PRO A 280 -3.73 -17.25 6.00
N PRO A 281 -5.03 -17.58 5.92
CA PRO A 281 -5.72 -17.89 4.66
C PRO A 281 -5.32 -16.96 3.50
N GLY A 282 -5.47 -17.44 2.26
CA GLY A 282 -5.12 -16.67 1.05
C GLY A 282 -6.12 -15.54 0.77
N THR A 283 -6.40 -15.26 -0.50
CA THR A 283 -7.49 -14.34 -0.87
C THR A 283 -8.78 -14.81 -0.21
N VAL A 284 -9.42 -13.97 0.62
CA VAL A 284 -10.73 -14.26 1.20
C VAL A 284 -11.75 -13.27 0.65
N THR A 285 -12.88 -13.78 0.15
CA THR A 285 -13.97 -13.00 -0.44
C THR A 285 -15.32 -13.45 0.08
N LEU A 286 -16.30 -12.55 0.10
CA LEU A 286 -17.68 -12.89 0.44
C LEU A 286 -18.62 -12.63 -0.75
N THR A 287 -19.53 -13.58 -0.97
CA THR A 287 -20.43 -13.63 -2.13
C THR A 287 -21.84 -14.04 -1.69
N ASN A 288 -22.81 -14.01 -2.62
CA ASN A 288 -24.14 -14.60 -2.44
C ASN A 288 -24.89 -14.20 -1.14
N ARG A 289 -24.74 -12.93 -0.73
CA ARG A 289 -25.37 -12.37 0.48
C ARG A 289 -26.90 -12.35 0.36
N THR A 290 -27.57 -12.86 1.40
CA THR A 290 -29.02 -12.83 1.59
C THR A 290 -29.38 -12.08 2.89
N GLU A 291 -30.64 -12.15 3.33
CA GLU A 291 -31.08 -11.67 4.65
C GLU A 291 -30.47 -12.51 5.80
N THR A 292 -30.26 -13.81 5.62
CA THR A 292 -29.90 -14.75 6.71
C THR A 292 -28.68 -15.63 6.41
N SER A 293 -28.02 -15.42 5.26
CA SER A 293 -26.85 -16.19 4.83
C SER A 293 -25.86 -15.36 4.01
N MET A 294 -24.62 -15.80 3.96
CA MET A 294 -23.63 -15.34 2.98
C MET A 294 -22.62 -16.45 2.71
N THR A 295 -22.04 -16.48 1.52
CA THR A 295 -20.97 -17.42 1.18
C THR A 295 -19.63 -16.75 1.42
N ILE A 296 -18.70 -17.46 2.05
CA ILE A 296 -17.30 -17.06 2.24
C ILE A 296 -16.43 -18.04 1.46
N GLU A 297 -15.50 -17.49 0.68
CA GLU A 297 -14.69 -18.18 -0.31
C GLU A 297 -13.22 -17.83 -0.04
N TRP A 298 -12.32 -18.81 0.00
CA TRP A 298 -10.89 -18.53 0.24
C TRP A 298 -9.91 -19.49 -0.42
N ASP A 299 -8.76 -18.94 -0.80
CA ASP A 299 -7.59 -19.70 -1.23
C ASP A 299 -6.78 -20.24 -0.04
N LYS A 300 -5.94 -21.24 -0.29
CA LYS A 300 -4.95 -21.70 0.70
C LYS A 300 -3.99 -20.56 1.14
N PRO A 301 -3.52 -20.58 2.41
CA PRO A 301 -2.45 -19.71 2.91
C PRO A 301 -1.25 -19.59 1.98
N VAL A 302 -0.74 -18.37 1.84
CA VAL A 302 0.48 -18.08 1.05
C VAL A 302 1.72 -18.77 1.64
N ASN A 303 1.77 -18.92 2.98
CA ASN A 303 2.86 -19.55 3.71
C ASN A 303 2.42 -20.89 4.30
N LEU A 304 2.53 -21.96 3.50
CA LEU A 304 2.15 -23.34 3.83
C LEU A 304 3.17 -24.02 4.77
N GLN A 305 3.31 -23.52 5.99
CA GLN A 305 4.20 -24.13 6.99
C GLN A 305 3.53 -25.36 7.63
N GLY A 306 3.62 -26.50 6.94
CA GLY A 306 2.91 -27.74 7.26
C GLY A 306 1.56 -27.85 6.53
N VAL A 307 0.94 -29.03 6.54
CA VAL A 307 -0.36 -29.23 5.89
C VAL A 307 -1.49 -28.88 6.84
N ILE A 308 -2.43 -28.10 6.31
CA ILE A 308 -3.64 -27.66 6.99
C ILE A 308 -4.57 -28.88 7.19
N ILE A 309 -4.86 -29.18 8.46
CA ILE A 309 -5.79 -30.23 8.89
C ILE A 309 -7.22 -29.77 8.60
N ASN A 310 -7.55 -28.57 9.08
CA ASN A 310 -8.82 -27.90 8.85
C ASN A 310 -8.60 -26.38 8.88
N TYR A 311 -9.62 -25.64 8.44
CA TYR A 311 -9.80 -24.24 8.76
C TYR A 311 -10.72 -24.13 9.97
N GLN A 312 -10.55 -23.09 10.77
CA GLN A 312 -11.50 -22.75 11.83
C GLN A 312 -12.10 -21.38 11.55
N LEU A 313 -13.44 -21.32 11.59
CA LEU A 313 -14.21 -20.11 11.37
C LEU A 313 -15.04 -19.79 12.61
N GLN A 314 -15.05 -18.54 13.04
CA GLN A 314 -15.95 -18.02 14.07
C GLN A 314 -16.48 -16.64 13.64
N TYR A 315 -17.67 -16.27 14.09
CA TYR A 315 -18.28 -14.97 13.76
C TYR A 315 -19.11 -14.42 14.91
N ARG A 316 -19.37 -13.12 14.88
CA ARG A 316 -20.25 -12.42 15.82
C ARG A 316 -20.93 -11.20 15.17
N PRO A 317 -22.16 -10.84 15.57
CA PRO A 317 -22.69 -9.53 15.24
C PRO A 317 -21.87 -8.44 15.96
N ILE A 318 -21.62 -7.33 15.29
CA ILE A 318 -20.96 -6.12 15.83
C ILE A 318 -21.82 -4.86 15.71
N GLN A 319 -22.89 -4.88 14.91
CA GLN A 319 -23.86 -3.79 14.85
C GLN A 319 -25.26 -4.31 14.44
N LYS A 320 -26.29 -3.94 15.22
CA LYS A 320 -27.71 -4.22 14.93
C LYS A 320 -28.52 -2.92 14.93
N SER A 321 -28.86 -2.35 13.78
CA SER A 321 -29.55 -1.05 13.74
C SER A 321 -31.01 -1.07 14.22
N TYR A 322 -31.55 -2.25 14.55
CA TYR A 322 -32.90 -2.47 15.07
C TYR A 322 -32.96 -2.76 16.58
N ASP A 323 -31.79 -2.79 17.24
CA ASP A 323 -31.61 -3.02 18.67
C ASP A 323 -30.65 -1.97 19.25
N GLN A 324 -31.21 -0.96 19.92
CA GLN A 324 -30.46 0.14 20.52
C GLN A 324 -29.73 -0.25 21.81
N GLN A 325 -29.95 -1.45 22.33
CA GLN A 325 -29.30 -1.98 23.54
C GLN A 325 -28.28 -3.08 23.22
N PHE A 326 -28.04 -3.34 21.93
CA PHE A 326 -27.06 -4.32 21.48
C PHE A 326 -25.64 -3.90 21.85
N ASP A 327 -24.99 -4.72 22.68
CA ASP A 327 -23.54 -4.71 22.90
C ASP A 327 -22.89 -5.85 22.10
N ALA A 328 -21.63 -5.66 21.69
CA ALA A 328 -20.93 -6.58 20.81
C ALA A 328 -20.58 -7.88 21.55
N LEU A 329 -21.30 -8.95 21.22
CA LEU A 329 -21.16 -10.27 21.86
C LEU A 329 -19.76 -10.88 21.69
N GLU A 330 -19.46 -11.88 22.53
CA GLU A 330 -18.34 -12.79 22.28
C GLU A 330 -18.54 -13.56 20.97
N PHE A 331 -17.47 -14.16 20.46
CA PHE A 331 -17.54 -14.98 19.24
C PHE A 331 -18.41 -16.23 19.44
N GLY A 332 -19.19 -16.55 18.40
CA GLY A 332 -19.89 -17.83 18.33
C GLY A 332 -18.91 -19.03 18.30
N PRO A 333 -19.43 -20.25 18.47
CA PRO A 333 -18.60 -21.46 18.48
C PRO A 333 -17.80 -21.62 17.18
N LYS A 334 -16.52 -21.97 17.31
CA LYS A 334 -15.66 -22.28 16.15
C LYS A 334 -16.21 -23.45 15.35
N VAL A 335 -16.44 -23.23 14.06
CA VAL A 335 -16.74 -24.26 13.07
C VAL A 335 -15.43 -24.77 12.49
N GLU A 336 -15.20 -26.09 12.55
CA GLU A 336 -14.06 -26.73 11.87
C GLU A 336 -14.45 -27.16 10.45
N ILE A 337 -13.73 -26.66 9.45
CA ILE A 337 -14.04 -26.82 8.01
C ILE A 337 -12.92 -27.60 7.33
N ALA A 338 -13.25 -28.71 6.67
CA ALA A 338 -12.27 -29.59 6.05
C ALA A 338 -11.49 -28.93 4.90
N ASN A 339 -10.20 -29.23 4.79
CA ASN A 339 -9.32 -28.78 3.70
C ASN A 339 -9.64 -29.54 2.39
N SER A 340 -10.65 -29.06 1.65
CA SER A 340 -11.25 -29.76 0.50
C SER A 340 -10.57 -29.54 -0.85
N GLY A 341 -9.73 -28.51 -1.00
CA GLY A 341 -9.16 -28.12 -2.28
C GLY A 341 -8.19 -26.95 -2.18
N ALA A 342 -7.68 -26.46 -3.32
CA ALA A 342 -6.85 -25.25 -3.40
C ALA A 342 -7.63 -23.96 -3.07
N HIS A 343 -8.93 -24.00 -3.35
CA HIS A 343 -9.92 -22.98 -3.06
C HIS A 343 -11.06 -23.65 -2.28
N ILE A 344 -11.58 -23.00 -1.25
CA ILE A 344 -12.56 -23.53 -0.30
C ILE A 344 -13.75 -22.58 -0.25
N VAL A 345 -14.96 -23.15 -0.22
CA VAL A 345 -16.23 -22.40 -0.20
C VAL A 345 -17.05 -22.90 0.99
N TYR A 346 -17.57 -21.97 1.80
CA TYR A 346 -18.43 -22.28 2.94
C TYR A 346 -19.62 -21.29 2.99
N GLN A 347 -20.80 -21.78 3.39
CA GLN A 347 -21.99 -20.95 3.54
C GLN A 347 -22.27 -20.68 5.02
N LEU A 348 -22.19 -19.42 5.42
CA LEU A 348 -22.70 -18.95 6.70
C LEU A 348 -24.23 -18.89 6.62
N THR A 349 -24.89 -19.46 7.61
CA THR A 349 -26.35 -19.56 7.74
C THR A 349 -26.77 -19.04 9.11
N ASP A 350 -28.09 -18.95 9.35
CA ASP A 350 -28.66 -18.55 10.64
C ASP A 350 -28.20 -17.16 11.13
N LEU A 351 -27.88 -16.29 10.18
CA LEU A 351 -27.56 -14.88 10.42
C LEU A 351 -28.85 -14.05 10.58
N GLU A 352 -28.76 -12.94 11.30
CA GLU A 352 -29.83 -11.96 11.41
C GLU A 352 -29.76 -10.95 10.26
N PRO A 353 -30.88 -10.54 9.66
CA PRO A 353 -30.91 -9.50 8.63
C PRO A 353 -30.57 -8.13 9.22
N SER A 354 -30.23 -7.17 8.34
CA SER A 354 -29.90 -5.80 8.72
C SER A 354 -28.81 -5.68 9.81
N THR A 355 -27.85 -6.62 9.81
CA THR A 355 -26.82 -6.78 10.84
C THR A 355 -25.43 -6.74 10.22
N VAL A 356 -24.47 -6.12 10.92
CA VAL A 356 -23.04 -6.19 10.56
C VAL A 356 -22.35 -7.24 11.43
N TYR A 357 -21.56 -8.10 10.81
CA TYR A 357 -20.82 -9.19 11.43
C TYR A 357 -19.30 -8.98 11.31
N GLU A 358 -18.57 -9.35 12.36
CA GLU A 358 -17.14 -9.66 12.28
C GLU A 358 -16.99 -11.18 12.10
N ILE A 359 -16.23 -11.60 11.09
CA ILE A 359 -15.97 -13.00 10.74
C ILE A 359 -14.45 -13.21 10.81
N GLN A 360 -14.03 -14.17 11.62
CA GLN A 360 -12.64 -14.56 11.80
C GLN A 360 -12.39 -15.96 11.23
N LEU A 361 -11.34 -16.09 10.42
CA LEU A 361 -10.93 -17.32 9.76
C LEU A 361 -9.42 -17.54 9.94
N ASN A 362 -9.03 -18.70 10.46
CA ASN A 362 -7.64 -19.17 10.45
C ASN A 362 -7.53 -20.61 9.92
N SER A 363 -6.29 -21.04 9.67
CA SER A 363 -5.97 -22.41 9.27
C SER A 363 -5.17 -23.11 10.37
N LYS A 364 -5.25 -24.44 10.45
CA LYS A 364 -4.72 -25.23 11.59
C LYS A 364 -3.83 -26.36 11.11
N THR A 365 -2.63 -26.48 11.68
CA THR A 365 -1.70 -27.61 11.45
C THR A 365 -1.58 -28.46 12.72
N SER A 366 -0.72 -29.47 12.69
CA SER A 366 -0.33 -30.24 13.88
C SER A 366 0.44 -29.43 14.93
N ALA A 367 0.94 -28.23 14.58
CA ALA A 367 1.55 -27.29 15.53
C ALA A 367 0.52 -26.53 16.37
N GLY A 368 -0.68 -26.32 15.83
CA GLY A 368 -1.72 -25.49 16.42
C GLY A 368 -2.44 -24.63 15.39
N GLU A 369 -3.05 -23.55 15.89
CA GLU A 369 -3.77 -22.57 15.10
C GLU A 369 -2.83 -21.53 14.48
N GLY A 370 -3.06 -21.20 13.21
CA GLY A 370 -2.35 -20.16 12.48
C GLY A 370 -2.96 -18.77 12.63
N GLU A 371 -2.38 -17.83 11.89
CA GLU A 371 -2.78 -16.42 11.90
C GLU A 371 -4.23 -16.22 11.43
N VAL A 372 -4.92 -15.26 12.08
CA VAL A 372 -6.35 -14.99 11.89
C VAL A 372 -6.56 -13.84 10.92
N VAL A 373 -7.30 -14.10 9.85
CA VAL A 373 -7.90 -13.05 9.01
C VAL A 373 -9.24 -12.67 9.64
N SER A 374 -9.44 -11.39 9.97
CA SER A 374 -10.73 -10.84 10.40
C SER A 374 -11.32 -9.97 9.28
N ILE A 375 -12.61 -10.13 9.02
CA ILE A 375 -13.35 -9.45 7.94
C ILE A 375 -14.68 -8.94 8.50
N THR A 376 -15.05 -7.73 8.12
CA THR A 376 -16.35 -7.13 8.45
C THR A 376 -17.25 -7.12 7.22
N GLU A 377 -18.43 -7.74 7.31
CA GLU A 377 -19.45 -7.74 6.25
C GLU A 377 -20.84 -7.71 6.89
N ARG A 378 -21.86 -7.25 6.16
CA ARG A 378 -23.24 -7.12 6.62
C ARG A 378 -24.15 -8.16 5.98
N THR A 379 -25.35 -8.36 6.51
CA THR A 379 -26.46 -9.07 5.83
C THR A 379 -27.29 -8.09 4.98
N ASN A 380 -28.17 -8.61 4.11
CA ASN A 380 -29.14 -7.75 3.40
C ASN A 380 -30.17 -7.16 4.37
N LEU A 381 -30.81 -6.08 3.94
CA LEU A 381 -31.92 -5.45 4.63
C LEU A 381 -33.12 -6.40 4.76
N PHE A 382 -33.74 -6.44 5.94
CA PHE A 382 -34.99 -7.19 6.16
C PHE A 382 -36.15 -6.58 5.35
N THR A 383 -36.72 -7.37 4.44
CA THR A 383 -37.83 -6.94 3.57
C THR A 383 -39.23 -7.20 4.14
N GLY A 384 -39.35 -8.06 5.17
CA GLY A 384 -40.63 -8.50 5.74
C GLY A 384 -41.34 -7.50 6.68
N LEU A 385 -41.14 -6.20 6.49
CA LEU A 385 -41.72 -5.15 7.34
C LEU A 385 -43.17 -4.82 6.96
N VAL A 386 -43.94 -4.36 7.95
CA VAL A 386 -45.34 -3.93 7.80
C VAL A 386 -45.42 -2.42 8.09
N PRO A 387 -46.11 -1.61 7.27
CA PRO A 387 -46.28 -0.18 7.55
C PRO A 387 -47.22 0.01 8.76
N PRO A 388 -47.08 1.10 9.54
CA PRO A 388 -48.01 1.39 10.61
C PRO A 388 -49.33 1.94 10.03
N PHE A 389 -50.41 1.85 10.82
CA PHE A 389 -51.65 2.53 10.49
C PHE A 389 -51.47 4.05 10.64
N ILE A 390 -51.94 4.81 9.64
CA ILE A 390 -52.06 6.27 9.69
C ILE A 390 -53.55 6.66 9.61
N PRO A 391 -54.01 7.67 10.38
CA PRO A 391 -55.34 8.24 10.16
C PRO A 391 -55.47 8.84 8.74
N ALA A 392 -56.56 8.53 8.05
CA ALA A 392 -56.86 9.11 6.73
C ALA A 392 -57.00 10.65 6.75
N THR A 393 -57.22 11.24 7.93
CA THR A 393 -57.26 12.68 8.17
C THR A 393 -56.45 13.01 9.42
N ILE A 394 -55.52 13.95 9.29
CA ILE A 394 -54.70 14.50 10.36
C ILE A 394 -55.09 15.97 10.51
N HIS A 395 -55.32 16.44 11.74
CA HIS A 395 -55.68 17.83 11.98
C HIS A 395 -54.44 18.72 12.08
N GLY A 396 -54.30 19.65 11.12
CA GLY A 396 -53.35 20.75 11.20
C GLY A 396 -53.80 21.78 12.26
N THR A 397 -52.85 22.60 12.73
CA THR A 397 -53.06 23.66 13.70
C THR A 397 -53.11 25.03 13.03
N GLU A 398 -53.68 26.03 13.71
CA GLU A 398 -53.66 27.43 13.28
C GLU A 398 -52.22 27.99 13.11
N THR A 399 -51.21 27.32 13.69
CA THR A 399 -49.79 27.68 13.61
C THR A 399 -49.02 27.04 12.45
N GLY A 400 -49.67 26.26 11.56
CA GLY A 400 -49.00 25.63 10.42
C GLY A 400 -48.20 24.35 10.76
N THR A 401 -48.63 23.63 11.80
CA THR A 401 -48.07 22.33 12.21
C THR A 401 -49.15 21.27 12.27
N ALA A 402 -48.80 19.98 12.28
CA ALA A 402 -49.75 18.89 12.54
C ALA A 402 -49.14 17.87 13.51
N VAL A 403 -49.92 17.36 14.45
CA VAL A 403 -49.43 16.36 15.42
C VAL A 403 -49.76 14.96 14.90
N LEU A 404 -48.72 14.15 14.73
CA LEU A 404 -48.80 12.76 14.33
C LEU A 404 -48.49 11.86 15.54
N ILE A 405 -49.29 10.81 15.73
CA ILE A 405 -49.07 9.78 16.74
C ILE A 405 -48.44 8.56 16.04
N LEU A 406 -47.26 8.16 16.50
CA LEU A 406 -46.54 6.98 16.04
C LEU A 406 -46.72 5.86 17.08
N PRO A 407 -47.27 4.69 16.72
CA PRO A 407 -47.47 3.59 17.65
C PRO A 407 -46.14 2.95 18.09
N ALA A 408 -46.17 2.12 19.14
CA ALA A 408 -45.01 1.36 19.58
C ALA A 408 -44.49 0.40 18.48
N LEU A 409 -43.21 0.53 18.10
CA LEU A 409 -42.61 -0.18 16.99
C LEU A 409 -42.09 -1.57 17.41
N ASN A 410 -43.04 -2.46 17.70
CA ASN A 410 -42.78 -3.82 18.19
C ASN A 410 -42.44 -4.83 17.08
N GLN A 411 -41.93 -4.37 15.93
CA GLN A 411 -41.51 -5.24 14.83
C GLN A 411 -40.04 -5.64 14.97
N GLN A 412 -39.76 -6.93 14.75
CA GLN A 412 -38.40 -7.46 14.66
C GLN A 412 -37.71 -6.87 13.42
N TYR A 413 -36.41 -6.59 13.51
CA TYR A 413 -35.58 -6.01 12.44
C TYR A 413 -35.99 -4.61 11.91
N ALA A 414 -37.04 -3.99 12.45
CA ALA A 414 -37.33 -2.58 12.22
C ALA A 414 -36.38 -1.68 13.03
N SER A 415 -35.82 -0.65 12.40
CA SER A 415 -34.91 0.33 13.03
C SER A 415 -35.60 1.61 13.48
N GLY A 416 -36.69 2.00 12.82
CA GLY A 416 -37.42 3.22 13.12
C GLY A 416 -38.56 3.49 12.14
N TYR A 417 -39.18 4.66 12.28
CA TYR A 417 -40.14 5.20 11.34
C TYR A 417 -39.50 6.29 10.48
N TYR A 418 -39.81 6.29 9.19
CA TYR A 418 -39.52 7.39 8.28
C TYR A 418 -40.83 8.14 8.02
N ILE A 419 -40.82 9.46 8.15
CA ILE A 419 -42.00 10.30 7.88
C ILE A 419 -41.75 11.07 6.59
N ARG A 420 -42.67 10.94 5.64
CA ARG A 420 -42.57 11.52 4.29
C ARG A 420 -43.77 12.38 3.99
N ILE A 421 -43.52 13.55 3.42
CA ILE A 421 -44.53 14.53 3.04
C ILE A 421 -44.54 14.64 1.51
N LYS A 422 -45.72 14.61 0.90
CA LYS A 422 -45.95 15.02 -0.51
C LYS A 422 -46.97 16.15 -0.54
N SER A 423 -46.78 17.11 -1.43
CA SER A 423 -47.62 18.29 -1.55
C SER A 423 -47.80 18.71 -3.02
N GLU A 424 -48.95 19.29 -3.36
CA GLU A 424 -49.35 19.43 -4.78
C GLU A 424 -48.58 20.48 -5.61
N LEU A 425 -47.81 21.38 -4.97
CA LEU A 425 -47.08 22.46 -5.66
C LEU A 425 -45.75 22.02 -6.32
N GLY A 426 -45.27 20.80 -6.07
CA GLY A 426 -43.99 20.33 -6.59
C GLY A 426 -44.11 19.50 -7.87
N GLN A 427 -43.55 19.99 -8.98
CA GLN A 427 -43.17 19.12 -10.09
C GLN A 427 -42.05 18.17 -9.66
N GLU A 428 -42.11 16.91 -10.08
CA GLU A 428 -41.16 15.86 -9.68
C GLU A 428 -39.76 16.06 -10.28
N GLN A 429 -38.94 16.87 -9.62
CA GLN A 429 -37.50 17.02 -9.89
C GLN A 429 -36.71 15.90 -9.19
N ILE A 430 -36.79 14.68 -9.73
CA ILE A 430 -36.16 13.50 -9.12
C ILE A 430 -34.62 13.62 -9.15
N LYS A 431 -34.01 13.80 -7.97
CA LYS A 431 -32.59 13.52 -7.70
C LYS A 431 -32.45 12.50 -6.57
N ARG A 432 -31.39 11.69 -6.65
CA ARG A 432 -31.28 10.43 -5.88
C ARG A 432 -30.91 10.67 -4.41
N SER A 433 -31.84 10.33 -3.52
CA SER A 433 -31.55 9.63 -2.25
C SER A 433 -32.67 8.62 -2.00
N VAL A 434 -32.55 7.77 -0.96
CA VAL A 434 -33.44 6.65 -0.54
C VAL A 434 -34.80 6.56 -1.28
N ASP A 435 -34.97 5.51 -2.10
CA ASP A 435 -36.15 5.25 -2.96
C ASP A 435 -36.57 6.38 -3.94
N GLY A 436 -35.73 7.40 -4.11
CA GLY A 436 -35.98 8.56 -4.98
C GLY A 436 -36.54 9.79 -4.24
N VAL A 437 -36.59 9.77 -2.89
CA VAL A 437 -37.16 10.85 -2.07
C VAL A 437 -36.07 11.41 -1.15
N GLY A 438 -35.59 12.61 -1.47
CA GLY A 438 -34.49 13.29 -0.78
C GLY A 438 -34.90 14.10 0.44
N ASN A 439 -34.03 15.05 0.80
CA ASN A 439 -34.33 16.07 1.81
C ASN A 439 -35.22 17.16 1.19
N TYR A 440 -35.74 18.07 2.03
CA TYR A 440 -36.57 19.19 1.60
C TYR A 440 -35.91 20.04 0.49
N ASP A 441 -34.61 20.31 0.60
CA ASP A 441 -33.87 21.12 -0.38
C ASP A 441 -33.70 20.44 -1.76
N ASP A 442 -33.74 19.09 -1.80
CA ASP A 442 -33.72 18.34 -3.05
C ASP A 442 -35.07 18.40 -3.77
N ASN A 443 -36.17 18.31 -3.01
CA ASN A 443 -37.53 18.29 -3.54
C ASN A 443 -38.56 18.79 -2.50
N PRO A 444 -38.84 20.11 -2.45
CA PRO A 444 -39.83 20.68 -1.53
C PRO A 444 -41.26 20.13 -1.70
N GLY A 445 -41.55 19.54 -2.87
CA GLY A 445 -42.82 18.89 -3.17
C GLY A 445 -42.98 17.49 -2.58
N HIS A 446 -41.88 16.75 -2.40
CA HIS A 446 -41.91 15.36 -1.95
C HIS A 446 -40.58 14.98 -1.28
N TYR A 447 -40.56 14.99 0.06
CA TYR A 447 -39.36 14.86 0.88
C TYR A 447 -39.59 13.99 2.14
N ILE A 448 -38.50 13.48 2.73
CA ILE A 448 -38.50 12.90 4.08
C ILE A 448 -38.28 14.03 5.09
N THR A 449 -39.13 14.12 6.12
CA THR A 449 -39.05 15.14 7.19
C THR A 449 -38.30 14.64 8.44
N ALA A 450 -38.34 13.33 8.73
CA ALA A 450 -37.63 12.75 9.88
C ALA A 450 -37.37 11.24 9.74
N GLU A 451 -36.26 10.78 10.33
CA GLU A 451 -36.05 9.40 10.78
C GLU A 451 -36.27 9.37 12.30
N VAL A 452 -37.41 8.82 12.74
CA VAL A 452 -37.76 8.66 14.16
C VAL A 452 -37.28 7.30 14.65
N GLN A 453 -36.40 7.30 15.64
CA GLN A 453 -35.81 6.09 16.21
C GLN A 453 -36.86 5.21 16.89
N LYS A 454 -36.75 3.89 16.70
CA LYS A 454 -37.63 2.87 17.29
C LYS A 454 -37.84 3.05 18.80
N SER A 455 -39.08 2.81 19.24
CA SER A 455 -39.54 2.94 20.62
C SER A 455 -40.61 1.88 20.93
N GLU A 456 -40.52 1.27 22.11
CA GLU A 456 -41.55 0.37 22.67
C GLU A 456 -42.79 1.13 23.19
N LYS A 457 -42.74 2.46 23.18
CA LYS A 457 -43.82 3.37 23.61
C LYS A 457 -44.26 4.22 22.43
N GLU A 458 -45.54 4.58 22.45
CA GLU A 458 -46.12 5.56 21.54
C GLU A 458 -45.37 6.91 21.62
N GLN A 459 -45.19 7.56 20.48
CA GLN A 459 -44.46 8.83 20.33
C GLN A 459 -45.32 9.86 19.58
N SER A 460 -45.30 11.11 20.03
CA SER A 460 -45.86 12.24 19.28
C SER A 460 -44.78 12.94 18.45
N PHE A 461 -44.98 13.04 17.14
CA PHE A 461 -44.15 13.83 16.23
C PHE A 461 -44.93 15.06 15.74
N THR A 462 -44.29 16.23 15.70
CA THR A 462 -44.91 17.47 15.20
C THR A 462 -44.40 17.76 13.79
N ILE A 463 -45.25 17.55 12.79
CA ILE A 463 -44.99 17.93 11.40
C ILE A 463 -45.05 19.46 11.26
N GLY A 464 -44.14 20.05 10.49
CA GLY A 464 -44.12 21.48 10.16
C GLY A 464 -43.47 22.39 11.19
N ASP A 465 -42.68 21.86 12.12
CA ASP A 465 -42.16 22.65 13.25
C ASP A 465 -40.86 23.41 12.98
N GLY A 466 -40.33 23.32 11.75
CA GLY A 466 -39.17 24.09 11.28
C GLY A 466 -37.82 23.61 11.82
N LYS A 467 -37.72 22.37 12.31
CA LYS A 467 -36.48 21.79 12.86
C LYS A 467 -35.84 20.75 11.95
N GLU A 468 -34.58 20.45 12.23
CA GLU A 468 -33.84 19.34 11.64
C GLU A 468 -33.96 18.09 12.52
N TYR A 469 -34.20 16.94 11.89
CA TYR A 469 -34.31 15.62 12.51
C TYR A 469 -33.28 14.67 11.88
N GLY A 470 -32.05 14.70 12.43
CA GLY A 470 -30.91 14.00 11.86
C GLY A 470 -30.36 14.72 10.64
N ILE A 471 -30.69 14.23 9.44
CA ILE A 471 -30.30 14.84 8.15
C ILE A 471 -31.50 15.44 7.38
N TYR A 472 -32.68 15.44 7.98
CA TYR A 472 -33.95 15.80 7.34
C TYR A 472 -34.53 17.09 7.92
N TYR A 473 -35.05 17.97 7.06
CA TYR A 473 -35.67 19.24 7.48
C TYR A 473 -37.20 19.17 7.48
N ASN A 474 -37.81 19.53 8.61
CA ASN A 474 -39.26 19.53 8.84
C ASN A 474 -39.89 20.88 8.47
N ALA A 475 -39.93 21.18 7.17
CA ALA A 475 -40.39 22.47 6.66
C ALA A 475 -41.84 22.82 7.10
N PRO A 476 -42.10 24.07 7.54
CA PRO A 476 -43.45 24.49 7.97
C PRO A 476 -44.54 24.33 6.91
N LEU A 477 -45.77 24.05 7.36
CA LEU A 477 -46.91 23.83 6.47
C LEU A 477 -47.55 25.17 6.07
N SER A 478 -47.73 25.35 4.75
CA SER A 478 -48.53 26.44 4.17
C SER A 478 -50.00 26.28 4.54
N LYS A 479 -50.72 27.38 4.76
CA LYS A 479 -52.13 27.32 5.16
C LYS A 479 -53.07 26.92 4.02
N ASP A 480 -52.80 27.41 2.81
CA ASP A 480 -53.63 27.22 1.62
C ASP A 480 -53.22 25.99 0.79
N GLN A 481 -52.69 24.92 1.42
CA GLN A 481 -52.09 23.78 0.71
C GLN A 481 -52.42 22.43 1.37
N GLU A 482 -52.86 21.46 0.56
CA GLU A 482 -53.02 20.07 1.02
C GLU A 482 -51.68 19.32 1.05
N TYR A 483 -51.50 18.49 2.08
CA TYR A 483 -50.32 17.66 2.29
C TYR A 483 -50.71 16.20 2.55
N GLN A 484 -50.09 15.29 1.82
CA GLN A 484 -50.15 13.85 2.06
C GLN A 484 -48.98 13.42 2.93
N VAL A 485 -49.27 12.82 4.08
CA VAL A 485 -48.30 12.23 5.00
C VAL A 485 -48.28 10.73 4.80
N PHE A 486 -47.09 10.15 4.71
CA PHE A 486 -46.85 8.72 4.72
C PHE A 486 -45.92 8.39 5.88
N ILE A 487 -46.22 7.33 6.61
CA ILE A 487 -45.29 6.75 7.58
C ILE A 487 -44.75 5.46 6.99
N GLY A 488 -43.44 5.31 6.99
CA GLY A 488 -42.78 4.09 6.58
C GLY A 488 -42.11 3.38 7.74
N THR A 489 -42.31 2.07 7.89
CA THR A 489 -41.46 1.27 8.77
C THR A 489 -40.16 0.97 8.03
N GLY A 490 -39.03 1.34 8.62
CA GLY A 490 -37.72 1.17 8.01
C GLY A 490 -36.91 0.02 8.59
N SER A 491 -36.12 -0.63 7.74
CA SER A 491 -34.93 -1.39 8.14
C SER A 491 -33.68 -0.70 7.60
N LYS A 492 -32.56 -0.83 8.30
CA LYS A 492 -31.33 -0.07 8.07
C LYS A 492 -30.11 -0.93 8.40
N VAL A 493 -29.04 -0.83 7.62
CA VAL A 493 -27.74 -1.45 7.94
C VAL A 493 -26.59 -0.67 7.31
N GLY A 494 -25.73 -0.08 8.13
CA GLY A 494 -24.75 0.91 7.67
C GLY A 494 -25.46 2.13 7.06
N GLN A 495 -25.22 2.37 5.76
CA GLN A 495 -25.87 3.44 4.98
C GLN A 495 -27.11 2.98 4.20
N ASP A 496 -27.34 1.67 4.06
CA ASP A 496 -28.45 1.15 3.26
C ASP A 496 -29.73 1.20 4.11
N VAL A 497 -30.84 1.64 3.50
CA VAL A 497 -32.17 1.75 4.13
C VAL A 497 -33.21 1.20 3.15
N SER A 498 -34.20 0.47 3.66
CA SER A 498 -35.41 0.10 2.91
C SER A 498 -36.64 0.42 3.77
N VAL A 499 -37.69 0.98 3.15
CA VAL A 499 -38.84 1.53 3.86
C VAL A 499 -40.15 1.01 3.26
N VAL A 500 -40.98 0.38 4.09
CA VAL A 500 -42.34 -0.05 3.70
C VAL A 500 -43.34 1.02 4.15
N TRP A 501 -43.89 1.74 3.18
CA TRP A 501 -44.75 2.92 3.36
C TRP A 501 -46.23 2.57 3.58
N SER A 502 -46.92 3.36 4.41
CA SER A 502 -48.38 3.35 4.58
C SER A 502 -49.11 3.90 3.36
N ASP A 503 -50.44 3.72 3.33
CA ASP A 503 -51.34 4.61 2.59
C ASP A 503 -51.17 6.09 3.05
N PRO A 504 -51.58 7.09 2.24
CA PRO A 504 -51.51 8.49 2.63
C PRO A 504 -52.59 8.89 3.64
N GLY A 505 -52.18 9.60 4.70
CA GLY A 505 -53.07 10.42 5.52
C GLY A 505 -53.05 11.87 5.05
N LEU A 506 -54.21 12.52 4.93
CA LEU A 506 -54.31 13.92 4.49
C LEU A 506 -54.26 14.87 5.68
N ILE A 507 -53.38 15.89 5.65
CA ILE A 507 -53.47 17.01 6.59
C ILE A 507 -54.60 17.93 6.14
N THR A 508 -55.64 18.06 6.96
CA THR A 508 -56.71 19.04 6.79
C THR A 508 -56.51 20.18 7.79
N GLU A 509 -56.79 21.41 7.37
CA GLU A 509 -56.85 22.58 8.26
C GLU A 509 -57.73 22.32 9.50
N ALA A 510 -57.35 22.90 10.64
CA ALA A 510 -58.29 23.13 11.74
C ALA A 510 -59.37 24.10 11.25
N LYS A 511 -60.55 23.57 10.92
CA LYS A 511 -61.74 24.40 10.74
C LYS A 511 -61.98 25.22 12.00
N ASP A 512 -61.94 26.51 11.79
CA ASP A 512 -62.19 27.57 12.76
C ASP A 512 -63.39 27.24 13.67
N ALA A 513 -63.11 26.84 14.92
CA ALA A 513 -64.16 26.54 15.91
C ALA A 513 -65.05 27.77 16.17
N ASN A 514 -64.53 28.97 15.90
CA ASN A 514 -65.26 30.23 15.98
C ASN A 514 -66.31 30.39 14.86
N ASN A 515 -66.17 29.70 13.73
CA ASN A 515 -67.15 29.73 12.63
C ASN A 515 -68.32 28.74 12.79
N ALA A 516 -68.35 27.96 13.88
CA ALA A 516 -69.56 27.24 14.31
C ALA A 516 -70.76 28.17 14.66
N ALA A 517 -70.56 29.49 14.65
CA ALA A 517 -71.61 30.50 14.82
C ALA A 517 -72.41 30.82 13.54
N PHE A 518 -71.93 30.45 12.34
CA PHE A 518 -72.43 31.02 11.07
C PHE A 518 -73.67 30.33 10.45
N LEU A 519 -74.57 29.76 11.27
CA LEU A 519 -75.90 29.28 10.84
C LEU A 519 -77.09 29.83 11.64
N VAL A 520 -76.94 30.94 12.38
CA VAL A 520 -78.11 31.64 12.99
C VAL A 520 -78.11 33.18 12.76
N PRO A 521 -78.51 33.63 11.56
CA PRO A 521 -79.13 34.96 11.41
C PRO A 521 -80.58 34.92 10.87
N THR A 522 -81.13 33.75 10.51
CA THR A 522 -82.47 33.65 9.91
C THR A 522 -83.61 33.75 10.95
N LEU A 523 -83.48 33.05 12.09
CA LEU A 523 -84.48 33.06 13.15
C LEU A 523 -84.53 34.39 13.92
N THR A 524 -83.39 35.03 14.12
CA THR A 524 -83.30 36.35 14.78
C THR A 524 -83.88 37.46 13.92
N ILE A 525 -83.61 37.47 12.60
CA ILE A 525 -84.25 38.44 11.68
C ILE A 525 -85.76 38.23 11.62
N LEU A 526 -86.25 36.98 11.55
CA LEU A 526 -87.69 36.70 11.61
C LEU A 526 -88.33 37.17 12.94
N ALA A 527 -87.70 36.92 14.08
CA ALA A 527 -88.18 37.38 15.38
C ALA A 527 -88.20 38.92 15.49
N VAL A 528 -87.15 39.60 14.98
CA VAL A 528 -87.08 41.08 14.96
C VAL A 528 -88.12 41.67 13.99
N VAL A 529 -88.31 41.10 12.80
CA VAL A 529 -89.36 41.54 11.86
C VAL A 529 -90.75 41.31 12.42
N LEU A 530 -90.99 40.20 13.13
CA LEU A 530 -92.27 39.92 13.79
C LEU A 530 -92.52 40.88 14.96
N LEU A 531 -91.50 41.19 15.77
CA LEU A 531 -91.59 42.21 16.83
C LEU A 531 -91.81 43.62 16.26
N VAL A 532 -91.09 44.00 15.21
CA VAL A 532 -91.24 45.31 14.54
C VAL A 532 -92.62 45.44 13.89
N THR A 533 -93.15 44.40 13.24
CA THR A 533 -94.51 44.44 12.67
C THR A 533 -95.59 44.45 13.76
N ILE A 534 -95.40 43.75 14.89
CA ILE A 534 -96.29 43.86 16.06
C ILE A 534 -96.22 45.27 16.67
N VAL A 535 -95.04 45.86 16.83
CA VAL A 535 -94.88 47.23 17.36
C VAL A 535 -95.48 48.27 16.42
N ILE A 536 -95.26 48.17 15.11
CA ILE A 536 -95.92 49.01 14.10
C ILE A 536 -97.44 48.82 14.15
N GLY A 537 -97.92 47.58 14.29
CA GLY A 537 -99.33 47.27 14.48
C GLY A 537 -99.93 47.93 15.72
N ILE A 538 -99.23 47.88 16.86
CA ILE A 538 -99.63 48.55 18.11
C ILE A 538 -99.59 50.07 17.97
N ILE A 539 -98.62 50.63 17.25
CA ILE A 539 -98.53 52.07 16.96
C ILE A 539 -99.69 52.51 16.07
N LEU A 540 -99.96 51.80 14.97
CA LEU A 540 -101.09 52.07 14.07
C LEU A 540 -102.45 51.88 14.76
N PHE A 541 -102.59 50.88 15.64
CA PHE A 541 -103.78 50.66 16.45
C PHE A 541 -103.98 51.77 17.49
N ARG A 542 -102.91 52.21 18.18
CA ARG A 542 -102.96 53.38 19.08
C ARG A 542 -103.21 54.68 18.33
N TRP A 543 -102.74 54.83 17.09
CA TRP A 543 -103.02 55.97 16.22
C TRP A 543 -104.47 55.97 15.72
N TYR A 544 -105.00 54.81 15.34
CA TYR A 544 -106.42 54.60 15.01
C TYR A 544 -107.34 54.95 16.19
N LEU A 545 -107.00 54.49 17.40
CA LEU A 545 -107.72 54.85 18.63
C LEU A 545 -107.60 56.34 18.98
N ARG A 546 -106.42 56.95 18.79
CA ARG A 546 -106.21 58.40 19.00
C ARG A 546 -106.96 59.27 17.97
N ARG A 547 -107.17 58.79 16.74
CA ARG A 547 -107.98 59.47 15.71
C ARG A 547 -109.48 59.56 16.02
N LYS A 548 -109.98 58.94 17.10
CA LYS A 548 -111.42 58.93 17.45
C LYS A 548 -111.84 59.93 18.55
N LYS A 549 -111.00 60.91 18.90
CA LYS A 549 -111.42 62.14 19.61
C LYS A 549 -110.72 63.36 19.03
N SER A 550 -111.50 64.40 18.76
CA SER A 550 -111.06 65.63 18.10
C SER A 550 -110.27 66.57 19.01
N ASP A 551 -109.42 67.37 18.37
CA ASP A 551 -109.11 68.80 18.52
C ASP A 551 -109.80 69.67 19.61
N PRO A 552 -109.25 70.86 19.95
CA PRO A 552 -107.88 71.39 19.70
C PRO A 552 -107.23 72.13 20.91
N GLY A 553 -105.98 72.60 20.76
CA GLY A 553 -105.57 73.89 21.36
C GLY A 553 -104.16 74.04 21.98
N ALA A 554 -103.59 75.24 21.80
CA ALA A 554 -102.62 75.96 22.65
C ALA A 554 -101.17 75.43 22.87
N THR A 555 -100.27 75.82 21.96
CA THR A 555 -99.03 76.62 22.20
C THR A 555 -98.25 76.55 23.54
N ALA A 556 -96.93 76.27 23.49
CA ALA A 556 -95.81 77.10 24.02
C ALA A 556 -94.44 76.36 24.00
N ALA A 557 -93.33 77.08 24.22
CA ALA A 557 -91.93 76.61 24.32
C ALA A 557 -91.12 77.59 25.23
N PRO A 558 -89.78 77.52 25.43
CA PRO A 558 -88.79 76.43 25.43
C PRO A 558 -87.99 76.39 26.79
N SER A 559 -86.66 76.14 26.78
CA SER A 559 -85.64 76.43 27.85
C SER A 559 -85.49 75.41 29.02
N HIS A 560 -84.37 75.25 29.77
CA HIS A 560 -82.92 75.55 29.54
C HIS A 560 -81.97 74.93 30.65
N VAL A 561 -80.85 74.28 30.27
CA VAL A 561 -79.60 73.98 31.07
C VAL A 561 -79.87 73.18 32.40
N TYR A 562 -79.01 72.79 33.38
CA TYR A 562 -77.57 72.84 33.79
C TYR A 562 -77.11 71.40 34.20
N ALA A 563 -75.84 70.95 34.26
CA ALA A 563 -74.46 71.51 34.28
C ALA A 563 -73.83 71.84 35.67
N ARG A 564 -72.48 71.67 35.78
CA ARG A 564 -71.50 71.80 36.91
C ARG A 564 -70.87 70.45 37.33
N HIS A 565 -69.59 70.28 37.72
CA HIS A 565 -68.28 71.00 37.62
C HIS A 565 -67.16 69.92 37.90
N ILE A 566 -65.88 69.93 37.47
CA ILE A 566 -64.80 70.96 37.36
C ILE A 566 -64.27 71.37 38.76
N PRO A 567 -62.97 71.66 39.03
CA PRO A 567 -61.77 71.87 38.16
C PRO A 567 -60.63 70.82 38.38
N LEU A 568 -59.43 70.85 37.77
CA LEU A 568 -58.82 71.55 36.60
C LEU A 568 -57.89 70.53 35.86
N THR A 569 -56.59 70.64 35.46
CA THR A 569 -55.46 71.63 35.42
C THR A 569 -54.39 71.01 34.44
N THR A 570 -53.42 71.67 33.77
CA THR A 570 -52.97 73.07 33.72
C THR A 570 -52.60 73.52 32.27
N HIS A 571 -51.37 73.27 31.79
CA HIS A 571 -50.73 73.84 30.58
C HIS A 571 -49.65 72.85 30.02
N GLY A 572 -49.23 72.90 28.74
CA GLY A 572 -49.81 73.61 27.59
C GLY A 572 -48.83 73.92 26.43
N ILE A 573 -49.39 74.11 25.23
CA ILE A 573 -48.88 74.89 24.07
C ILE A 573 -47.79 74.26 23.15
N ASN A 574 -48.22 73.91 21.93
CA ASN A 574 -47.71 74.19 20.55
C ASN A 574 -46.19 74.26 20.22
N ALA A 575 -45.72 74.12 18.96
CA ALA A 575 -46.14 73.48 17.69
C ALA A 575 -45.06 73.76 16.61
N GLY A 576 -45.10 73.11 15.44
CA GLY A 576 -44.43 73.61 14.21
C GLY A 576 -43.28 72.75 13.62
N ASP A 577 -43.64 71.87 12.69
CA ASP A 577 -43.21 71.78 11.27
C ASP A 577 -41.77 72.04 10.78
N ALA A 578 -41.45 71.30 9.69
CA ALA A 578 -40.61 71.63 8.52
C ALA A 578 -39.11 71.24 8.44
N GLU A 579 -38.84 70.33 7.47
CA GLU A 579 -37.79 70.35 6.41
C GLU A 579 -36.28 70.40 6.75
N GLY A 580 -35.40 69.94 5.82
CA GLY A 580 -33.94 70.22 5.91
C GLY A 580 -32.90 69.21 5.39
N ASP A 581 -33.05 68.66 4.18
CA ASP A 581 -32.00 68.37 3.16
C ASP A 581 -30.62 67.70 3.41
N ALA A 582 -30.10 67.16 2.29
CA ALA A 582 -28.71 67.15 1.80
C ALA A 582 -27.84 65.87 1.89
N TYR A 583 -27.09 65.67 0.79
CA TYR A 583 -26.05 64.65 0.55
C TYR A 583 -24.66 65.25 0.81
N GLU A 584 -23.64 64.41 1.11
CA GLU A 584 -22.49 64.18 0.20
C GLU A 584 -21.50 63.10 0.72
N VAL A 585 -20.47 62.80 -0.10
CA VAL A 585 -19.43 61.76 0.07
C VAL A 585 -18.05 62.42 -0.29
N PRO A 586 -16.95 61.71 -0.60
CA PRO A 586 -16.28 60.59 0.06
C PRO A 586 -14.80 60.93 0.43
N LYS A 587 -14.11 60.05 1.18
CA LYS A 587 -12.64 59.73 1.13
C LYS A 587 -12.25 58.88 2.37
N LYS A 588 -11.10 58.20 2.46
CA LYS A 588 -10.23 57.39 1.55
C LYS A 588 -9.03 56.93 2.42
N THR A 589 -8.31 55.86 2.04
CA THR A 589 -6.95 55.46 2.54
C THR A 589 -6.78 55.25 4.06
N SER A 590 -6.54 54.05 4.62
CA SER A 590 -5.45 53.07 4.40
C SER A 590 -4.06 53.48 4.88
N PHE A 591 -3.41 52.63 5.71
CA PHE A 591 -2.00 52.19 5.68
C PHE A 591 -1.81 51.18 6.85
N SER A 592 -1.26 49.98 6.65
CA SER A 592 0.19 49.60 6.66
C SER A 592 0.79 49.51 8.08
N ALA A 593 1.78 48.66 8.41
CA ALA A 593 2.40 47.49 7.75
C ALA A 593 3.45 46.86 8.72
N LEU A 594 4.04 45.73 8.31
CA LEU A 594 5.48 45.35 8.29
C LEU A 594 5.57 43.80 8.39
N GLU A 595 6.22 43.05 7.47
CA GLU A 595 7.66 43.02 7.06
C GLU A 595 8.58 42.38 8.13
N LYS A 596 9.67 41.65 7.84
CA LYS A 596 10.49 41.29 6.64
C LYS A 596 11.39 40.08 7.06
N THR A 597 12.06 39.20 6.28
CA THR A 597 12.14 38.69 4.88
C THR A 597 13.11 37.47 4.92
N GLY A 598 13.35 36.63 3.91
CA GLY A 598 12.91 36.52 2.51
C GLY A 598 14.02 35.91 1.61
N ASN A 599 13.68 35.51 0.36
CA ASN A 599 14.55 35.11 -0.76
C ASN A 599 15.34 33.77 -0.61
N CYS A 600 15.60 32.96 -1.66
CA CYS A 600 15.24 32.97 -3.10
C CYS A 600 15.28 31.49 -3.64
N THR A 601 15.22 31.10 -4.92
CA THR A 601 15.44 31.79 -6.21
C THR A 601 14.45 31.31 -7.32
N GLU A 602 14.91 30.92 -8.51
CA GLU A 602 14.12 30.71 -9.76
C GLU A 602 14.38 29.33 -10.40
N SER A 603 13.39 28.77 -11.12
CA SER A 603 13.46 28.48 -12.58
C SER A 603 12.14 27.90 -13.14
N ASP A 604 11.92 28.06 -14.45
CA ASP A 604 10.72 27.72 -15.24
C ASP A 604 10.63 26.21 -15.62
N GLY A 605 9.55 25.63 -16.17
CA GLY A 605 8.18 26.11 -16.50
C GLY A 605 7.53 25.33 -17.67
N TYR A 606 6.19 25.31 -17.75
CA TYR A 606 5.33 24.73 -18.84
C TYR A 606 5.41 23.19 -19.08
N SER A 607 4.38 22.47 -19.57
CA SER A 607 2.91 22.69 -19.59
C SER A 607 2.15 21.40 -20.01
N ASN A 608 0.86 21.30 -19.67
CA ASN A 608 -0.01 20.16 -19.97
C ASN A 608 -0.25 19.88 -21.47
N GLY A 609 -0.54 18.61 -21.80
CA GLY A 609 -1.17 18.23 -23.07
C GLY A 609 -1.57 16.75 -23.12
N GLY A 610 -2.76 16.45 -23.63
CA GLY A 610 -3.19 15.08 -23.95
C GLY A 610 -4.60 15.06 -24.54
N TYR A 611 -4.86 14.15 -25.47
CA TYR A 611 -6.21 13.62 -25.78
C TYR A 611 -6.12 12.36 -26.66
N VAL A 612 -7.20 11.59 -26.64
CA VAL A 612 -7.54 10.36 -27.37
C VAL A 612 -7.22 10.35 -28.87
N GLU A 613 -6.84 9.19 -29.40
CA GLU A 613 -7.15 8.79 -30.79
C GLU A 613 -7.70 7.35 -30.81
N TYR A 614 -8.54 7.02 -31.81
CA TYR A 614 -9.23 5.73 -31.98
C TYR A 614 -8.79 5.02 -33.27
N GLU A 615 -9.26 3.79 -33.45
CA GLU A 615 -9.00 2.89 -34.59
C GLU A 615 -9.01 3.53 -36.00
N ILE A 616 -8.21 2.96 -36.90
CA ILE A 616 -8.73 2.38 -38.16
C ILE A 616 -7.73 1.32 -38.69
N SER A 617 -8.25 0.31 -39.41
CA SER A 617 -7.47 -0.85 -39.85
C SER A 617 -7.13 -0.86 -41.35
N ASN A 618 -6.14 -1.69 -41.67
CA ASN A 618 -6.03 -2.51 -42.89
C ASN A 618 -5.41 -1.97 -44.21
N LYS A 619 -4.64 -2.91 -44.79
CA LYS A 619 -4.46 -3.25 -46.23
C LYS A 619 -3.39 -2.57 -47.14
N GLU A 620 -2.40 -3.44 -47.42
CA GLU A 620 -1.97 -3.88 -48.78
C GLU A 620 -1.05 -3.03 -49.69
N ARG A 621 0.21 -3.53 -49.74
CA ARG A 621 0.99 -3.92 -50.95
C ARG A 621 1.69 -2.86 -51.82
N ARG A 622 2.99 -3.17 -52.01
CA ARG A 622 3.81 -3.01 -53.23
C ARG A 622 4.16 -1.59 -53.69
N LYS A 623 5.44 -1.27 -53.58
CA LYS A 623 6.37 -1.64 -54.67
C LYS A 623 7.55 -2.43 -54.13
#